data_AF-A0A9C9G7L5-F1
#
_entry.id   AF-A0A9C9G7L5-F1
#
_cell.length_a   1.000
_cell.length_b   1.000
_cell.length_c   1.000
_cell.angle_alpha   90.00
_cell.angle_beta   90.00
_cell.angle_gamma   90.00
#
_symmetry.space_group_name_H-M   'P 1'
#
loop_
_entity.id
_entity.type
_entity.pdbx_description
1 polymer ?
#
loop_
_entity_poly.entity_id
_entity_poly.type
_entity_poly.pdbx_seq_one_letter_code
_entity_poly.pdbx_strand_id
1 'polypeptide(L)'
;MTRIEDFNENELWIVQTTLQERYGEEPEIQMGDSEIRLHSADRDTTSCPILMWDDQDCHFVILKCGDNRYRCLFYYRSFEQFGTGVEEFDQLAECIVTLLQTEADKARDAKQEQTTDQS
;
A
#
# COMPACT_ATOMS: atom_id res chain seq x y z
N MET A 1 21.98 10.40 2.05
CA MET A 1 20.82 9.56 2.36
C MET A 1 19.86 10.40 3.18
N THR A 2 18.70 10.71 2.60
CA THR A 2 17.66 11.52 3.26
C THR A 2 16.64 10.56 3.88
N ARG A 3 16.07 10.91 5.03
CA ARG A 3 15.01 10.13 5.68
C ARG A 3 13.76 10.99 5.78
N ILE A 4 12.61 10.41 5.41
CA ILE A 4 11.29 11.01 5.62
C ILE A 4 10.85 10.76 7.06
N GLU A 5 10.16 11.73 7.66
CA GLU A 5 9.61 11.59 9.01
C GLU A 5 8.59 10.48 9.10
N ASP A 6 8.59 9.76 10.23
CA ASP A 6 7.68 8.66 10.50
C ASP A 6 6.20 9.08 10.45
N PHE A 7 5.30 8.11 10.41
CA PHE A 7 3.87 8.37 10.52
C PHE A 7 3.56 8.96 11.89
N ASN A 8 2.84 10.07 11.92
CA ASN A 8 2.36 10.70 13.14
C ASN A 8 1.09 10.01 13.66
N GLU A 9 0.68 10.37 14.88
CA GLU A 9 -0.48 9.77 15.55
C GLU A 9 -1.78 9.90 14.74
N ASN A 10 -1.99 11.04 14.07
CA ASN A 10 -3.18 11.26 13.25
C ASN A 10 -3.16 10.41 11.98
N GLU A 11 -2.02 10.29 11.31
CA GLU A 11 -1.86 9.42 10.14
C GLU A 11 -2.10 7.94 10.52
N LEU A 12 -1.52 7.48 11.63
CA LEU A 12 -1.75 6.12 12.14
C LEU A 12 -3.22 5.87 12.50
N TRP A 13 -3.87 6.83 13.13
CA TRP A 13 -5.30 6.74 13.46
C TRP A 13 -6.19 6.64 12.22
N ILE A 14 -5.87 7.40 11.16
CA ILE A 14 -6.57 7.33 9.86
C ILE A 14 -6.41 5.93 9.27
N VAL A 15 -5.20 5.35 9.27
CA VAL A 15 -4.97 4.00 8.75
C VAL A 15 -5.79 2.98 9.53
N GLN A 16 -5.69 2.98 10.85
CA GLN A 16 -6.40 2.04 11.72
C GLN A 16 -7.91 2.10 11.51
N THR A 17 -8.48 3.30 11.54
CA THR A 17 -9.93 3.49 11.41
C THR A 17 -10.42 3.06 10.02
N THR A 18 -9.69 3.43 8.95
CA THR A 18 -10.06 3.05 7.58
C THR A 18 -10.04 1.53 7.38
N LEU A 19 -9.02 0.84 7.92
CA LEU A 19 -8.92 -0.61 7.83
C LEU A 19 -9.97 -1.31 8.71
N GLN A 20 -10.24 -0.79 9.91
CA GLN A 20 -11.29 -1.31 10.78
C GLN A 20 -12.68 -1.21 10.16
N GLU A 21 -13.01 -0.10 9.51
CA GLU A 21 -14.28 0.05 8.80
C GLU A 21 -14.41 -0.93 7.64
N ARG A 22 -13.29 -1.26 6.97
CA ARG A 22 -13.26 -2.20 5.85
C ARG A 22 -13.39 -3.66 6.29
N TYR A 23 -12.60 -4.08 7.27
CA TYR A 23 -12.49 -5.48 7.69
C TYR A 23 -13.45 -5.86 8.81
N GLY A 24 -13.97 -4.87 9.55
CA GLY A 24 -14.77 -5.08 10.75
C GLY A 24 -13.92 -5.38 12.00
N GLU A 25 -12.60 -5.44 11.85
CA GLU A 25 -11.61 -5.62 12.92
C GLU A 25 -10.34 -4.85 12.60
N GLU A 26 -9.50 -4.61 13.61
CA GLU A 26 -8.23 -3.91 13.45
C GLU A 26 -7.14 -4.91 13.02
N PRO A 27 -6.58 -4.80 11.80
CA PRO A 27 -5.48 -5.66 11.39
C PRO A 27 -4.19 -5.29 12.13
N GLU A 28 -3.28 -6.26 12.22
CA GLU A 28 -1.95 -6.04 12.78
C GLU A 28 -1.09 -5.22 11.80
N ILE A 29 -0.94 -3.91 12.09
CA ILE A 29 -0.11 -3.01 11.31
C ILE A 29 1.34 -3.09 11.80
N GLN A 30 2.23 -3.45 10.90
CA GLN A 30 3.67 -3.47 11.09
C GLN A 30 4.29 -2.18 10.54
N MET A 31 5.17 -1.57 11.33
CA MET A 31 5.93 -0.37 10.94
C MET A 31 7.34 -0.76 10.52
N GLY A 32 7.87 -0.09 9.50
CA GLY A 32 9.24 -0.30 9.04
C GLY A 32 9.76 0.86 8.21
N ASP A 33 10.88 0.61 7.54
CA ASP A 33 11.51 1.55 6.61
C ASP A 33 11.82 0.84 5.29
N SER A 34 11.73 1.60 4.20
CA SER A 34 12.11 1.15 2.86
C SER A 34 13.03 2.17 2.18
N GLU A 35 14.01 1.69 1.43
CA GLU A 35 14.90 2.55 0.64
C GLU A 35 14.42 2.62 -0.80
N ILE A 36 13.89 3.78 -1.21
CA ILE A 36 13.32 3.97 -2.55
C ILE A 36 13.91 5.19 -3.25
N ARG A 37 13.90 5.16 -4.59
CA ARG A 37 14.08 6.37 -5.40
C ARG A 37 12.72 7.06 -5.52
N LEU A 38 12.60 8.27 -4.98
CA LEU A 38 11.35 9.03 -5.03
C LEU A 38 11.05 9.49 -6.46
N HIS A 39 12.08 9.96 -7.15
CA HIS A 39 12.02 10.34 -8.56
C HIS A 39 12.94 9.47 -9.40
N SER A 40 12.55 9.20 -10.64
CA SER A 40 13.33 8.39 -11.58
C SER A 40 14.71 8.98 -11.90
N ALA A 41 14.86 10.30 -11.76
CA ALA A 41 16.13 11.01 -11.97
C ALA A 41 17.06 10.98 -10.73
N ASP A 42 16.57 10.50 -9.58
CA ASP A 42 17.37 10.49 -8.34
C ASP A 42 18.51 9.48 -8.45
N ARG A 43 19.70 9.92 -8.03
CA ARG A 43 20.90 9.06 -7.98
C ARG A 43 20.94 8.19 -6.73
N ASP A 44 20.40 8.71 -5.63
CA ASP A 44 20.41 8.08 -4.32
C ASP A 44 19.00 7.64 -3.91
N THR A 45 18.92 6.70 -2.97
CA THR A 45 17.67 6.31 -2.31
C THR A 45 17.37 7.20 -1.11
N THR A 46 16.08 7.34 -0.83
CA THR A 46 15.52 7.97 0.37
C THR A 46 14.94 6.87 1.27
N SER A 47 15.21 6.96 2.57
CA SER A 47 14.58 6.12 3.57
C SER A 47 13.16 6.63 3.83
N CYS A 48 12.16 5.85 3.46
CA CYS A 48 10.76 6.15 3.61
C CYS A 48 10.13 5.20 4.65
N PRO A 49 9.45 5.73 5.67
CA PRO A 49 8.64 4.93 6.58
C PRO A 49 7.57 4.17 5.81
N ILE A 50 7.33 2.93 6.23
CA ILE A 50 6.29 2.08 5.66
C ILE A 50 5.35 1.55 6.74
N LEU A 51 4.10 1.37 6.35
CA LEU A 51 3.12 0.57 7.07
C LEU A 51 2.81 -0.66 6.23
N MET A 52 2.78 -1.83 6.87
CA MET A 52 2.47 -3.10 6.23
C MET A 52 1.42 -3.84 7.05
N TRP A 53 0.49 -4.49 6.36
CA TRP A 53 -0.44 -5.43 6.98
C TRP A 53 -0.80 -6.51 5.98
N ASP A 54 -1.33 -7.60 6.51
CA ASP A 54 -1.68 -8.78 5.73
C ASP A 54 -3.20 -9.00 5.79
N ASP A 55 -3.79 -9.40 4.68
CA ASP A 55 -5.16 -9.93 4.62
C ASP A 55 -5.17 -11.15 3.69
N GLN A 56 -5.52 -12.31 4.24
CA GLN A 56 -5.45 -13.61 3.58
C GLN A 56 -4.05 -13.87 2.98
N ASP A 57 -3.97 -14.04 1.66
CA ASP A 57 -2.73 -14.30 0.92
C ASP A 57 -2.11 -13.02 0.33
N CYS A 58 -2.63 -11.84 0.70
CA CYS A 58 -2.20 -10.54 0.17
C CYS A 58 -1.49 -9.70 1.24
N HIS A 59 -0.37 -9.12 0.85
CA HIS A 59 0.41 -8.19 1.66
C HIS A 59 0.24 -6.77 1.11
N PHE A 60 -0.09 -5.83 1.97
CA PHE A 60 -0.29 -4.43 1.61
C PHE A 60 0.81 -3.56 2.18
N VAL A 61 1.22 -2.54 1.43
CA VAL A 61 2.25 -1.58 1.84
C VAL A 61 1.80 -0.16 1.52
N ILE A 62 1.92 0.72 2.51
CA ILE A 62 1.85 2.18 2.33
C ILE A 62 3.21 2.75 2.64
N LEU A 63 3.69 3.66 1.79
CA LEU A 63 4.96 4.35 1.92
C LEU A 63 4.71 5.85 2.11
N LYS A 64 5.31 6.45 3.14
CA LYS A 64 5.33 7.91 3.31
C LYS A 64 6.52 8.51 2.56
N CYS A 65 6.22 9.29 1.52
CA CYS A 65 7.20 9.89 0.61
C CYS A 65 7.47 11.38 0.94
N GLY A 66 6.74 11.93 1.90
CA GLY A 66 6.88 13.28 2.44
C GLY A 66 5.63 13.68 3.20
N ASP A 67 5.53 14.97 3.52
CA ASP A 67 4.33 15.52 4.17
C ASP A 67 3.12 15.39 3.27
N ASN A 68 2.10 14.64 3.70
CA ASN A 68 0.90 14.36 2.91
C ASN A 68 1.24 13.85 1.51
N ARG A 69 2.21 12.93 1.40
CA ARG A 69 2.57 12.29 0.13
C ARG A 69 2.75 10.81 0.36
N TYR A 70 1.87 10.01 -0.22
CA TYR A 70 1.79 8.58 0.03
C TYR A 70 1.81 7.80 -1.28
N ARG A 71 2.51 6.67 -1.25
CA ARG A 71 2.43 5.66 -2.31
C ARG A 71 1.95 4.35 -1.69
N CYS A 72 1.33 3.51 -2.51
CA CYS A 72 0.88 2.22 -2.05
C CYS A 72 1.10 1.14 -3.10
N LEU A 73 1.29 -0.07 -2.60
CA LEU A 73 1.37 -1.28 -3.40
C LEU A 73 0.84 -2.46 -2.61
N PHE A 74 0.52 -3.54 -3.31
CA PHE A 74 0.23 -4.82 -2.70
C PHE A 74 0.91 -5.94 -3.49
N TYR A 75 1.05 -7.10 -2.87
CA TYR A 75 1.61 -8.28 -3.52
C TYR A 75 1.10 -9.56 -2.88
N TYR A 76 0.90 -10.60 -3.70
CA TYR A 76 0.67 -11.96 -3.21
C TYR A 76 1.97 -12.75 -3.06
N ARG A 77 3.01 -12.34 -3.81
CA ARG A 77 4.37 -12.92 -3.80
C ARG A 77 5.39 -11.80 -3.97
N SER A 78 6.55 -11.92 -3.35
CA SER A 78 7.52 -10.81 -3.28
C SER A 78 7.99 -10.25 -4.64
N PHE A 79 7.92 -11.06 -5.72
CA PHE A 79 8.33 -10.66 -7.07
C PHE A 79 7.19 -10.04 -7.90
N GLU A 80 5.96 -10.10 -7.42
CA GLU A 80 4.76 -9.66 -8.14
C GLU A 80 4.07 -8.54 -7.36
N GLN A 81 4.55 -7.31 -7.60
CA GLN A 81 4.04 -6.12 -6.95
C GLN A 81 3.07 -5.39 -7.87
N PHE A 82 1.95 -4.96 -7.28
CA PHE A 82 0.90 -4.24 -7.96
C PHE A 82 0.74 -2.86 -7.33
N GLY A 83 0.67 -1.83 -8.17
CA GLY A 83 0.28 -0.48 -7.76
C GLY A 83 -1.15 -0.17 -8.18
N THR A 84 -1.67 0.96 -7.71
CA THR A 84 -3.01 1.47 -8.05
C THR A 84 -3.09 2.18 -9.40
N GLY A 85 -1.93 2.42 -10.05
CA GLY A 85 -1.82 3.28 -11.23
C GLY A 85 -1.76 4.77 -10.92
N VAL A 86 -1.94 5.15 -9.65
CA VAL A 86 -1.70 6.50 -9.15
C VAL A 86 -0.28 6.57 -8.61
N GLU A 87 0.51 7.54 -9.08
CA GLU A 87 1.92 7.67 -8.68
C GLU A 87 2.06 8.09 -7.22
N GLU A 88 1.21 9.00 -6.75
CA GLU A 88 1.25 9.55 -5.40
C GLU A 88 -0.12 10.11 -5.00
N PHE A 89 -0.49 9.90 -3.73
CA PHE A 89 -1.69 10.41 -3.10
C PHE A 89 -1.33 11.50 -2.10
N ASP A 90 -2.17 12.53 -1.99
CA ASP A 90 -2.06 13.55 -0.94
C ASP A 90 -2.95 13.26 0.28
N GLN A 91 -3.91 12.35 0.14
CA GLN A 91 -4.82 11.92 1.19
C GLN A 91 -4.64 10.44 1.54
N LEU A 92 -4.35 10.16 2.81
CA LEU A 92 -4.03 8.81 3.28
C LEU A 92 -5.22 7.83 3.18
N ALA A 93 -6.43 8.28 3.53
CA ALA A 93 -7.63 7.45 3.43
C ALA A 93 -7.94 7.06 1.97
N GLU A 94 -7.77 7.98 1.01
CA GLU A 94 -7.95 7.68 -0.41
C GLU A 94 -6.89 6.68 -0.90
N CYS A 95 -5.63 6.87 -0.50
CA CYS A 95 -4.54 5.94 -0.80
C CYS A 95 -4.89 4.50 -0.37
N ILE A 96 -5.45 4.32 0.83
CA ILE A 96 -5.87 3.02 1.36
C ILE A 96 -7.07 2.46 0.58
N VAL A 97 -8.12 3.26 0.40
CA VAL A 97 -9.35 2.80 -0.26
C VAL A 97 -9.07 2.39 -1.71
N THR A 98 -8.30 3.18 -2.45
CA THR A 98 -7.92 2.85 -3.83
C THR A 98 -7.04 1.59 -3.89
N LEU A 99 -6.13 1.41 -2.93
CA LEU A 99 -5.32 0.20 -2.83
C LEU A 99 -6.18 -1.06 -2.69
N LEU A 100 -7.12 -1.05 -1.74
CA LEU A 100 -7.99 -2.18 -1.44
C LEU A 100 -8.99 -2.45 -2.58
N GLN A 101 -9.48 -1.42 -3.27
CA GLN A 101 -10.32 -1.59 -4.45
C GLN A 101 -9.55 -2.20 -5.62
N THR A 102 -8.31 -1.74 -5.85
CA THR A 102 -7.47 -2.26 -6.93
C THR A 102 -7.15 -3.74 -6.71
N GLU A 103 -6.83 -4.12 -5.48
CA GLU A 103 -6.63 -5.53 -5.12
C GLU A 103 -7.89 -6.37 -5.38
N ALA A 104 -9.06 -5.90 -4.93
CA ALA A 104 -10.31 -6.62 -5.12
C ALA A 104 -10.67 -6.80 -6.61
N ASP A 105 -10.40 -5.80 -7.44
CA ASP A 105 -10.57 -5.89 -8.90
C ASP A 105 -9.60 -6.92 -9.51
N LYS A 106 -8.32 -6.91 -9.12
CA LYS A 106 -7.33 -7.91 -9.56
C LYS A 106 -7.70 -9.33 -9.14
N ALA A 107 -8.13 -9.52 -7.90
CA ALA A 107 -8.58 -10.81 -7.39
C ALA A 107 -9.81 -11.33 -8.14
N ARG A 108 -10.70 -10.44 -8.61
CA ARG A 108 -11.86 -10.80 -9.44
C ARG A 108 -11.42 -11.23 -10.84
N ASP A 109 -10.54 -10.46 -11.48
CA ASP A 109 -10.07 -10.74 -12.84
C ASP A 109 -9.33 -12.09 -12.91
N ALA A 110 -8.44 -12.36 -11.94
CA ALA A 110 -7.72 -13.62 -11.84
C ALA A 110 -8.64 -14.86 -11.69
N LYS A 111 -9.77 -14.70 -10.98
CA LYS A 111 -10.79 -15.77 -10.84
C LYS A 111 -11.58 -16.02 -12.13
N GLN A 112 -11.79 -14.98 -12.95
CA GLN A 112 -12.50 -15.09 -14.23
C GLN A 112 -11.66 -15.78 -15.31
N GLU A 113 -10.34 -15.53 -15.34
CA GLU A 113 -9.43 -16.20 -16.27
C GLU A 113 -9.35 -17.71 -16.02
N GLN A 114 -9.36 -18.15 -14.75
CA GLN A 114 -9.36 -19.58 -14.39
C GLN A 114 -10.67 -20.32 -14.74
N THR A 115 -11.79 -19.59 -14.84
CA THR A 115 -13.10 -20.18 -15.16
C THR A 115 -13.28 -20.36 -16.67
N THR A 116 -12.63 -19.52 -17.48
CA THR A 116 -12.77 -19.52 -18.95
C THR A 116 -11.94 -20.63 -19.62
N ASP A 117 -10.85 -21.07 -19.00
CA ASP A 117 -9.96 -22.14 -19.52
C ASP A 117 -10.44 -23.56 -19.17
N GLN A 118 -11.59 -23.71 -18.49
CA GLN A 118 -12.22 -24.99 -18.14
C GLN A 118 -13.54 -25.27 -18.87
N SER A 119 -13.94 -24.44 -19.84
CA SER A 119 -15.20 -24.58 -20.61
C SER A 119 -14.97 -24.92 -22.08
#